data_AF-A0A7S3P6W1-F1
#
_entry.id   AF-A0A7S3P6W1-F1
#
_cell.length_a   1.000
_cell.length_b   1.000
_cell.length_c   1.000
_cell.angle_alpha   90.00
_cell.angle_beta   90.00
_cell.angle_gamma   90.00
#
_symmetry.space_group_name_H-M   'P 1'
#
loop_
_entity.id
_entity.type
_entity.pdbx_description
1 polymer ?
#
loop_
_entity_poly.entity_id
_entity_poly.type
_entity_poly.pdbx_seq_one_letter_code
_entity_poly.pdbx_strand_id
1 'polypeptide(L)'
;LKLGYDVRKLEWPSWLTELLETEGIDAKRVLPDEVFSPGQVIGTVGAPVAAELNIPVNTKLVGGTTDSNAAFMAAAGTPSLGTAVTSLGSTTAIKLLSPVYVEDATFGVYSHRFPQVLLADDDADSSDSNDEAWLVGGASNVGCAIFRKLEFSNEELAGLSKAIDPIERSPLQYYPLLQTGERFPMADPNKQPVLEPVPDTRQEYLHGLLESITKVEIDGYARLAAMGAPWPLQVWTCGGGARNPTWIRMRQARLQEKCSNDDVSVAVAPNVEASYGAALLAAALFVDASKTS
;
A
#
# COMPACT_ATOMS: atom_id res chain seq x y z
N LEU A 1 -4.15 -7.26 -14.55
CA LEU A 1 -3.50 -7.76 -13.31
C LEU A 1 -4.04 -9.08 -12.76
N LYS A 2 -5.34 -9.27 -12.45
CA LYS A 2 -5.84 -10.58 -11.98
C LYS A 2 -6.72 -11.32 -13.00
N LEU A 3 -7.55 -10.60 -13.74
CA LEU A 3 -8.28 -11.14 -14.91
C LEU A 3 -7.42 -11.16 -16.19
N GLY A 4 -6.20 -10.60 -16.14
CA GLY A 4 -5.26 -10.61 -17.28
C GLY A 4 -5.14 -9.30 -18.07
N TYR A 5 -5.97 -8.28 -17.82
CA TYR A 5 -5.83 -6.96 -18.48
C TYR A 5 -4.43 -6.36 -18.29
N ASP A 6 -3.79 -5.93 -19.38
CA ASP A 6 -2.46 -5.30 -19.37
C ASP A 6 -2.62 -3.80 -19.11
N VAL A 7 -2.26 -3.37 -17.90
CA VAL A 7 -2.41 -1.98 -17.46
C VAL A 7 -1.35 -1.04 -18.03
N ARG A 8 -0.29 -1.56 -18.67
CA ARG A 8 0.73 -0.74 -19.36
C ARG A 8 0.29 -0.40 -20.78
N LYS A 9 -0.36 -1.37 -21.44
CA LYS A 9 -0.86 -1.21 -22.82
C LYS A 9 -2.33 -0.79 -22.89
N LEU A 10 -3.05 -0.88 -21.77
CA LEU A 10 -4.48 -0.61 -21.67
C LEU A 10 -5.31 -1.49 -22.63
N GLU A 11 -4.98 -2.78 -22.69
CA GLU A 11 -5.66 -3.73 -23.57
C GLU A 11 -5.82 -5.12 -22.93
N TRP A 12 -6.75 -5.89 -23.46
CA TRP A 12 -6.79 -7.33 -23.24
C TRP A 12 -5.68 -7.98 -24.08
N PRO A 13 -4.68 -8.63 -23.47
CA PRO A 13 -3.54 -9.13 -24.22
C PRO A 13 -3.93 -10.31 -25.12
N SER A 14 -3.29 -10.43 -26.28
CA SER A 14 -3.65 -11.44 -27.29
C SER A 14 -3.60 -12.88 -26.76
N TRP A 15 -2.61 -13.20 -25.91
CA TRP A 15 -2.51 -14.54 -25.30
C TRP A 15 -3.77 -14.92 -24.51
N LEU A 16 -4.45 -13.95 -23.89
CA LEU A 16 -5.66 -14.21 -23.10
C LEU A 16 -6.85 -14.46 -24.02
N THR A 17 -7.00 -13.66 -25.07
CA THR A 17 -8.07 -13.85 -26.06
C THR A 17 -7.88 -15.17 -26.82
N GLU A 18 -6.65 -15.50 -27.23
CA GLU A 18 -6.31 -16.76 -27.89
C GLU A 18 -6.55 -17.98 -26.98
N LEU A 19 -6.25 -17.85 -25.67
CA LEU A 19 -6.55 -18.89 -24.68
C LEU A 19 -8.07 -19.12 -24.56
N LEU A 20 -8.85 -18.06 -24.42
CA LEU A 20 -10.31 -18.17 -24.33
C LEU A 20 -10.90 -18.82 -25.58
N GLU A 21 -10.43 -18.42 -26.77
CA GLU A 21 -10.85 -19.01 -28.03
C GLU A 21 -10.51 -20.51 -28.12
N THR A 22 -9.32 -20.90 -27.67
CA THR A 22 -8.88 -22.32 -27.62
C THR A 22 -9.79 -23.16 -26.72
N GLU A 23 -10.27 -22.58 -25.62
CA GLU A 23 -11.23 -23.20 -24.71
C GLU A 23 -12.70 -23.10 -25.20
N GLY A 24 -12.93 -22.56 -26.40
CA GLY A 24 -14.26 -22.40 -26.99
C GLY A 24 -15.11 -21.30 -26.32
N ILE A 25 -14.46 -20.35 -25.63
CA ILE A 25 -15.09 -19.24 -24.93
C ILE A 25 -14.97 -17.97 -25.77
N ASP A 26 -16.10 -17.35 -26.11
CA ASP A 26 -16.12 -16.04 -26.77
C ASP A 26 -15.68 -14.94 -25.80
N ALA A 27 -14.48 -14.38 -26.02
CA ALA A 27 -13.89 -13.34 -25.19
C ALA A 27 -14.81 -12.12 -24.99
N LYS A 28 -15.58 -11.74 -26.01
CA LYS A 28 -16.51 -10.58 -25.95
C LYS A 28 -17.67 -10.81 -24.99
N ARG A 29 -17.96 -12.06 -24.64
CA ARG A 29 -19.05 -12.40 -23.70
C ARG A 29 -18.61 -12.43 -22.25
N VAL A 30 -17.32 -12.54 -21.98
CA VAL A 30 -16.77 -12.78 -20.64
C VAL A 30 -15.82 -11.69 -20.16
N LEU A 31 -15.20 -10.96 -21.07
CA LEU A 31 -14.37 -9.81 -20.75
C LEU A 31 -15.19 -8.52 -20.88
N PRO A 32 -15.00 -7.54 -19.98
CA PRO A 32 -15.52 -6.20 -20.19
C PRO A 32 -15.05 -5.62 -21.54
N ASP A 33 -16.00 -5.12 -22.34
CA ASP A 33 -15.71 -4.44 -23.60
C ASP A 33 -14.85 -3.19 -23.39
N GLU A 34 -15.12 -2.46 -22.30
CA GLU A 34 -14.40 -1.27 -21.90
C GLU A 34 -13.85 -1.40 -20.48
N VAL A 35 -12.63 -0.90 -20.27
CA VAL A 35 -11.97 -0.84 -18.96
C VAL A 35 -11.63 0.62 -18.68
N PHE A 36 -12.25 1.17 -17.63
CA PHE A 36 -12.10 2.58 -17.24
C PHE A 36 -11.01 2.74 -16.19
N SER A 37 -10.31 3.88 -16.24
CA SER A 37 -9.37 4.25 -15.18
C SER A 37 -10.15 4.56 -13.88
N PRO A 38 -9.60 4.25 -12.69
CA PRO A 38 -10.24 4.65 -11.44
C PRO A 38 -10.45 6.18 -11.40
N GLY A 39 -11.63 6.62 -10.98
CA GLY A 39 -12.04 8.03 -10.98
C GLY A 39 -12.52 8.58 -12.34
N GLN A 40 -12.31 7.87 -13.45
CA GLN A 40 -12.82 8.29 -14.77
C GLN A 40 -14.36 8.24 -14.78
N VAL A 41 -15.03 9.27 -15.33
CA VAL A 41 -16.48 9.25 -15.52
C VAL A 41 -16.85 8.11 -16.48
N ILE A 42 -17.71 7.20 -16.01
CA ILE A 42 -18.32 6.13 -16.80
C ILE A 42 -19.66 6.62 -17.37
N GLY A 43 -20.41 7.40 -16.60
CA GLY A 43 -21.74 7.85 -17.00
C GLY A 43 -22.48 8.57 -15.88
N THR A 44 -23.81 8.50 -15.91
CA THR A 44 -24.68 9.04 -14.86
C THR A 44 -25.59 7.95 -14.28
N VAL A 45 -26.02 8.15 -13.04
CA VAL A 45 -27.04 7.28 -12.42
C VAL A 45 -28.32 7.30 -13.27
N GLY A 46 -28.91 6.13 -13.51
CA GLY A 46 -30.17 6.03 -14.25
C GLY A 46 -31.32 6.73 -13.52
N ALA A 47 -32.22 7.36 -14.28
CA ALA A 47 -33.34 8.13 -13.72
C ALA A 47 -34.19 7.39 -12.66
N PRO A 48 -34.49 6.08 -12.81
CA PRO A 48 -35.21 5.33 -11.77
C PRO A 48 -34.46 5.26 -10.43
N VAL A 49 -33.16 4.97 -10.47
CA VAL A 49 -32.30 4.87 -9.28
C VAL A 49 -32.10 6.24 -8.64
N ALA A 50 -31.94 7.28 -9.44
CA ALA A 50 -31.82 8.65 -8.95
C ALA A 50 -33.08 9.10 -8.19
N ALA A 51 -34.27 8.76 -8.71
CA ALA A 51 -35.54 9.03 -8.04
C ALA A 51 -35.71 8.24 -6.74
N GLU A 52 -35.34 6.96 -6.75
CA GLU A 52 -35.41 6.09 -5.56
C GLU A 52 -34.51 6.58 -4.41
N LEU A 53 -33.27 6.96 -4.74
CA LEU A 53 -32.28 7.45 -3.76
C LEU A 53 -32.41 8.94 -3.44
N ASN A 54 -33.35 9.66 -4.08
CA ASN A 54 -33.53 11.10 -3.98
C ASN A 54 -32.23 11.90 -4.26
N ILE A 55 -31.54 11.55 -5.35
CA ILE A 55 -30.31 12.22 -5.81
C ILE A 55 -30.51 12.81 -7.22
N PRO A 56 -29.70 13.81 -7.63
CA PRO A 56 -29.82 14.39 -8.97
C PRO A 56 -29.59 13.38 -10.09
N VAL A 57 -30.39 13.45 -11.17
CA VAL A 57 -30.25 12.56 -12.35
C VAL A 57 -28.93 12.75 -13.11
N ASN A 58 -28.23 13.88 -12.88
CA ASN A 58 -26.90 14.14 -13.43
C ASN A 58 -25.75 13.66 -12.51
N THR A 59 -26.06 12.93 -11.42
CA THR A 59 -25.05 12.32 -10.54
C THR A 59 -24.14 11.41 -11.35
N LYS A 60 -22.83 11.70 -11.31
CA LYS A 60 -21.82 10.97 -12.07
C LYS A 60 -21.49 9.62 -11.42
N LEU A 61 -21.28 8.62 -12.26
CA LEU A 61 -20.69 7.34 -11.90
C LEU A 61 -19.24 7.32 -12.41
N VAL A 62 -18.31 6.87 -11.57
CA VAL A 62 -16.88 6.83 -11.87
C VAL A 62 -16.30 5.43 -11.78
N GLY A 63 -15.15 5.23 -12.43
CA GLY A 63 -14.30 4.05 -12.27
C GLY A 63 -14.00 3.77 -10.81
N GLY A 64 -14.36 2.57 -10.34
CA GLY A 64 -14.02 2.10 -9.01
C GLY A 64 -12.56 1.67 -8.89
N THR A 65 -12.19 1.12 -7.74
CA THR A 65 -10.90 0.49 -7.50
C THR A 65 -11.05 -0.64 -6.48
N THR A 66 -9.97 -1.38 -6.19
CA THR A 66 -9.98 -2.41 -5.14
C THR A 66 -9.91 -1.78 -3.76
N ASP A 67 -10.44 -2.47 -2.75
CA ASP A 67 -10.38 -2.06 -1.33
C ASP A 67 -8.97 -1.68 -0.87
N SER A 68 -7.97 -2.47 -1.25
CA SER A 68 -6.57 -2.25 -0.89
C SER A 68 -5.97 -1.00 -1.55
N ASN A 69 -6.43 -0.62 -2.75
CA ASN A 69 -5.97 0.60 -3.42
C ASN A 69 -6.72 1.82 -2.89
N ALA A 70 -8.02 1.68 -2.61
CA ALA A 70 -8.80 2.74 -1.97
C ALA A 70 -8.28 3.03 -0.55
N ALA A 71 -7.88 2.02 0.23
CA ALA A 71 -7.26 2.23 1.53
C ALA A 71 -5.93 2.99 1.45
N PHE A 72 -5.13 2.77 0.39
CA PHE A 72 -3.94 3.58 0.13
C PHE A 72 -4.32 5.05 -0.12
N MET A 73 -5.31 5.29 -0.99
CA MET A 73 -5.78 6.65 -1.29
C MET A 73 -6.35 7.34 -0.04
N ALA A 74 -7.07 6.60 0.82
CA ALA A 74 -7.56 7.14 2.08
C ALA A 74 -6.41 7.60 2.99
N ALA A 75 -5.35 6.80 3.07
CA ALA A 75 -4.19 7.11 3.89
C ALA A 75 -3.35 8.26 3.32
N ALA A 76 -3.19 8.29 2.00
CA ALA A 76 -2.26 9.20 1.32
C ALA A 76 -2.91 10.51 0.84
N GLY A 77 -4.24 10.56 0.68
CA GLY A 77 -4.94 11.72 0.15
C GLY A 77 -4.61 11.96 -1.33
N THR A 78 -3.97 13.10 -1.62
CA THR A 78 -3.40 13.47 -2.93
C THR A 78 -1.88 13.30 -2.89
N PRO A 79 -1.36 12.08 -3.07
CA PRO A 79 0.07 11.80 -2.92
C PRO A 79 0.91 12.36 -4.07
N SER A 80 2.18 12.61 -3.77
CA SER A 80 3.25 12.79 -4.75
C SER A 80 4.07 11.50 -4.91
N LEU A 81 4.93 11.44 -5.92
CA LEU A 81 5.84 10.31 -6.09
C LEU A 81 6.72 10.13 -4.84
N GLY A 82 6.96 8.88 -4.44
CA GLY A 82 7.66 8.56 -3.20
C GLY A 82 6.78 8.54 -1.95
N THR A 83 5.49 8.89 -2.04
CA THR A 83 4.53 8.59 -0.96
C THR A 83 4.31 7.09 -0.85
N ALA A 84 4.39 6.58 0.37
CA ALA A 84 4.16 5.18 0.69
C ALA A 84 3.16 5.03 1.83
N VAL A 85 2.57 3.83 1.90
CA VAL A 85 1.73 3.40 3.02
C VAL A 85 2.24 2.05 3.52
N THR A 86 2.53 1.96 4.81
CA THR A 86 2.80 0.70 5.51
C THR A 86 1.59 0.33 6.36
N SER A 87 0.98 -0.82 6.07
CA SER A 87 -0.04 -1.44 6.90
C SER A 87 0.60 -2.39 7.89
N LEU A 88 0.67 -1.96 9.16
CA LEU A 88 1.12 -2.77 10.29
C LEU A 88 -0.08 -3.52 10.89
N GLY A 89 -0.60 -4.48 10.12
CA GLY A 89 -1.68 -5.38 10.52
C GLY A 89 -1.16 -6.68 11.12
N SER A 90 -1.95 -7.75 11.03
CA SER A 90 -1.50 -9.11 11.36
C SER A 90 -0.22 -9.49 10.62
N THR A 91 -0.13 -9.04 9.36
CA THR A 91 1.03 -9.05 8.48
C THR A 91 1.46 -7.61 8.18
N THR A 92 2.65 -7.43 7.60
CA THR A 92 3.17 -6.14 7.16
C THR A 92 3.05 -6.04 5.65
N ALA A 93 2.27 -5.09 5.16
CA ALA A 93 2.16 -4.80 3.73
C ALA A 93 2.65 -3.38 3.47
N ILE A 94 3.46 -3.21 2.43
CA ILE A 94 3.92 -1.90 1.97
C ILE A 94 3.36 -1.61 0.59
N LYS A 95 3.02 -0.35 0.36
CA LYS A 95 2.72 0.20 -0.96
C LYS A 95 3.48 1.49 -1.16
N LEU A 96 4.03 1.69 -2.33
CA LEU A 96 4.84 2.85 -2.71
C LEU A 96 4.37 3.37 -4.05
N LEU A 97 4.14 4.69 -4.12
CA LEU A 97 3.87 5.37 -5.38
C LEU A 97 5.19 5.66 -6.10
N SER A 98 5.34 5.11 -7.30
CA SER A 98 6.58 5.06 -8.07
C SER A 98 6.36 5.57 -9.50
N PRO A 99 7.32 6.30 -10.10
CA PRO A 99 7.29 6.58 -11.54
C PRO A 99 7.68 5.34 -12.37
N VAL A 100 8.26 4.32 -11.74
CA VAL A 100 8.73 3.10 -12.40
C VAL A 100 7.76 1.95 -12.11
N TYR A 101 7.27 1.32 -13.17
CA TYR A 101 6.56 0.05 -13.10
C TYR A 101 7.53 -1.06 -12.68
N VAL A 102 7.21 -1.79 -11.61
CA VAL A 102 7.97 -2.98 -11.21
C VAL A 102 7.04 -4.17 -10.95
N GLU A 103 7.45 -5.35 -11.40
CA GLU A 103 6.75 -6.60 -11.14
C GLU A 103 7.77 -7.72 -10.94
N ASP A 104 7.51 -8.58 -9.97
CA ASP A 104 8.33 -9.78 -9.73
C ASP A 104 7.47 -10.85 -9.07
N ALA A 105 7.15 -11.90 -9.83
CA ALA A 105 6.31 -12.99 -9.35
C ALA A 105 6.97 -13.81 -8.22
N THR A 106 8.30 -13.89 -8.19
CA THR A 106 9.08 -14.62 -7.18
C THR A 106 8.90 -13.98 -5.81
N PHE A 107 8.99 -12.65 -5.73
CA PHE A 107 8.75 -11.92 -4.47
C PHE A 107 7.27 -11.56 -4.25
N GLY A 108 6.39 -11.84 -5.23
CA GLY A 108 5.00 -11.41 -5.18
C GLY A 108 4.82 -9.89 -5.25
N VAL A 109 5.77 -9.18 -5.86
CA VAL A 109 5.70 -7.74 -6.11
C VAL A 109 4.90 -7.50 -7.38
N TYR A 110 3.98 -6.55 -7.32
CA TYR A 110 3.18 -6.14 -8.47
C TYR A 110 2.86 -4.65 -8.40
N SER A 111 2.61 -4.05 -9.57
CA SER A 111 2.28 -2.63 -9.72
C SER A 111 0.87 -2.46 -10.26
N HIS A 112 0.07 -1.62 -9.61
CA HIS A 112 -1.18 -1.10 -10.19
C HIS A 112 -0.91 0.27 -10.83
N ARG A 113 -1.54 0.55 -11.97
CA ARG A 113 -1.57 1.91 -12.51
C ARG A 113 -2.32 2.82 -11.53
N PHE A 114 -1.71 3.91 -11.10
CA PHE A 114 -2.31 4.84 -10.16
C PHE A 114 -3.18 5.86 -10.91
N PRO A 115 -4.36 6.23 -10.38
CA PRO A 115 -5.22 7.19 -11.05
C PRO A 115 -4.61 8.60 -11.03
N GLN A 116 -4.40 9.16 -12.22
CA GLN A 116 -3.83 10.49 -12.44
C GLN A 116 -4.63 11.59 -11.71
N VAL A 117 -5.95 11.44 -11.62
CA VAL A 117 -6.86 12.40 -10.95
C VAL A 117 -6.59 12.59 -9.44
N LEU A 118 -5.72 11.77 -8.83
CA LEU A 118 -5.33 11.87 -7.43
C LEU A 118 -3.85 12.20 -7.22
N LEU A 119 -3.07 12.37 -8.27
CA LEU A 119 -1.69 12.83 -8.11
C LEU A 119 -1.68 14.31 -7.73
N ALA A 120 -0.74 14.70 -6.85
CA ALA A 120 -0.46 16.10 -6.64
C ALA A 120 0.13 16.70 -7.94
N ASP A 121 -0.36 17.86 -8.36
CA ASP A 121 0.23 18.63 -9.46
C ASP A 121 1.62 19.12 -9.00
N ASP A 122 2.69 18.41 -9.36
CA ASP A 122 4.04 18.85 -9.04
C ASP A 122 4.55 19.94 -10.03
N ASP A 123 3.81 20.27 -11.10
CA ASP A 123 4.09 21.39 -11.99
C ASP A 123 2.83 21.92 -12.71
N ALA A 124 2.34 23.10 -12.31
CA ALA A 124 1.22 23.78 -12.98
C ALA A 124 1.56 24.29 -14.40
N ASP A 125 2.83 24.21 -14.80
CA ASP A 125 3.34 24.67 -16.11
C ASP A 125 3.61 23.52 -17.11
N SER A 126 3.51 22.25 -16.71
CA SER A 126 3.66 21.11 -17.63
C SER A 126 2.30 20.52 -18.00
N SER A 127 1.61 21.14 -18.95
CA SER A 127 0.41 20.56 -19.58
C SER A 127 0.68 19.28 -20.40
N ASP A 128 1.90 18.72 -20.30
CA ASP A 128 2.44 17.64 -21.13
C ASP A 128 3.11 16.51 -20.32
N SER A 129 3.10 16.52 -18.97
CA SER A 129 3.65 15.41 -18.21
C SER A 129 2.68 14.22 -18.22
N ASN A 130 2.76 13.41 -19.28
CA ASN A 130 2.09 12.11 -19.39
C ASN A 130 2.78 11.04 -18.49
N ASP A 131 3.28 11.45 -17.32
CA ASP A 131 4.10 10.62 -16.47
C ASP A 131 3.22 9.61 -15.71
N GLU A 132 3.41 8.34 -16.03
CA GLU A 132 2.64 7.27 -15.43
C GLU A 132 3.10 7.00 -14.00
N ALA A 133 2.17 7.04 -13.05
CA ALA A 133 2.43 6.63 -11.68
C ALA A 133 1.95 5.20 -11.42
N TRP A 134 2.73 4.48 -10.62
CA TRP A 134 2.54 3.07 -10.31
C TRP A 134 2.50 2.85 -8.82
N LEU A 135 1.42 2.24 -8.35
CA LEU A 135 1.30 1.79 -6.98
C LEU A 135 1.91 0.39 -6.85
N VAL A 136 3.17 0.36 -6.44
CA VAL A 136 3.97 -0.85 -6.26
C VAL A 136 3.74 -1.38 -4.86
N GLY A 137 3.58 -2.70 -4.68
CA GLY A 137 3.43 -3.25 -3.34
C GLY A 137 3.99 -4.65 -3.15
N GLY A 138 4.21 -5.00 -1.88
CA GLY A 138 4.63 -6.31 -1.39
C GLY A 138 4.14 -6.53 0.03
N ALA A 139 4.00 -7.78 0.45
CA ALA A 139 3.49 -8.13 1.78
C ALA A 139 4.26 -9.29 2.41
N SER A 140 4.80 -9.04 3.60
CA SER A 140 5.51 -10.01 4.43
C SER A 140 4.55 -10.75 5.36
N ASN A 141 4.85 -12.01 5.64
CA ASN A 141 4.16 -12.80 6.67
C ASN A 141 4.50 -12.34 8.11
N VAL A 142 5.55 -11.53 8.28
CA VAL A 142 5.88 -10.86 9.55
C VAL A 142 4.91 -9.69 9.79
N GLY A 143 4.38 -9.57 11.00
CA GLY A 143 3.53 -8.45 11.39
C GLY A 143 3.07 -8.54 12.85
N CYS A 144 2.04 -7.77 13.20
CA CYS A 144 1.60 -7.60 14.59
C CYS A 144 0.91 -8.83 15.18
N ALA A 145 0.58 -9.85 14.38
CA ALA A 145 -0.02 -11.07 14.92
C ALA A 145 0.93 -11.82 15.86
N ILE A 146 2.25 -11.62 15.71
CA ILE A 146 3.24 -12.20 16.63
C ILE A 146 3.03 -11.75 18.08
N PHE A 147 2.60 -10.50 18.31
CA PHE A 147 2.37 -9.98 19.66
C PHE A 147 1.27 -10.76 20.39
N ARG A 148 0.23 -11.18 19.67
CA ARG A 148 -0.84 -12.01 20.23
C ARG A 148 -0.36 -13.43 20.51
N LYS A 149 0.45 -14.01 19.61
CA LYS A 149 1.06 -15.34 19.80
C LYS A 149 1.98 -15.37 21.02
N LEU A 150 2.66 -14.26 21.32
CA LEU A 150 3.55 -14.09 22.48
C LEU A 150 2.82 -13.50 23.71
N GLU A 151 1.50 -13.50 23.71
CA GLU A 151 0.66 -13.12 24.85
C GLU A 151 0.91 -11.69 25.36
N PHE A 152 1.31 -10.74 24.50
CA PHE A 152 1.29 -9.33 24.87
C PHE A 152 -0.15 -8.82 24.86
N SER A 153 -0.62 -8.14 25.91
CA SER A 153 -1.91 -7.43 25.88
C SER A 153 -1.78 -6.08 25.14
N ASN A 154 -2.89 -5.41 24.81
CA ASN A 154 -2.81 -4.06 24.21
C ASN A 154 -2.26 -3.04 25.22
N GLU A 155 -2.66 -3.20 26.48
CA GLU A 155 -2.21 -2.38 27.61
C GLU A 155 -0.71 -2.55 27.85
N GLU A 156 -0.22 -3.79 27.77
CA GLU A 156 1.20 -4.10 27.90
C GLU A 156 2.02 -3.52 26.74
N LEU A 157 1.56 -3.70 25.49
CA LEU A 157 2.22 -3.06 24.33
C LEU A 157 2.30 -1.55 24.50
N ALA A 158 1.20 -0.90 24.90
CA ALA A 158 1.16 0.54 25.09
C ALA A 158 2.02 1.01 26.28
N GLY A 159 2.07 0.23 27.37
CA GLY A 159 2.86 0.53 28.56
C GLY A 159 4.36 0.38 28.31
N LEU A 160 4.79 -0.79 27.84
CA LEU A 160 6.20 -1.10 27.58
C LEU A 160 6.80 -0.21 26.50
N SER A 161 6.03 0.11 25.43
CA SER A 161 6.53 0.97 24.35
C SER A 161 6.87 2.38 24.79
N LYS A 162 6.26 2.90 25.86
CA LYS A 162 6.58 4.24 26.39
C LYS A 162 7.96 4.32 27.02
N ALA A 163 8.49 3.19 27.49
CA ALA A 163 9.79 3.10 28.14
C ALA A 163 10.94 2.78 27.17
N ILE A 164 10.63 2.48 25.90
CA ILE A 164 11.62 2.25 24.86
C ILE A 164 12.10 3.60 24.31
N ASP A 165 13.43 3.81 24.30
CA ASP A 165 14.04 4.88 23.52
C ASP A 165 13.96 4.53 22.03
N PRO A 166 13.26 5.31 21.20
CA PRO A 166 13.11 4.99 19.78
C PRO A 166 14.40 5.15 18.95
N ILE A 167 15.43 5.81 19.49
CA ILE A 167 16.69 6.04 18.80
C ILE A 167 17.67 4.90 19.08
N GLU A 168 17.66 4.35 20.29
CA GLU A 168 18.49 3.21 20.69
C GLU A 168 18.16 1.97 19.85
N ARG A 169 19.18 1.16 19.52
CA ARG A 169 19.00 -0.09 18.79
C ARG A 169 18.90 -1.26 19.74
N SER A 170 17.90 -2.12 19.53
CA SER A 170 17.91 -3.44 20.14
C SER A 170 19.03 -4.30 19.53
N PRO A 171 19.84 -5.00 20.35
CA PRO A 171 20.81 -5.96 19.85
C PRO A 171 20.15 -7.26 19.35
N LEU A 172 18.86 -7.47 19.65
CA LEU A 172 18.12 -8.68 19.32
C LEU A 172 17.76 -8.70 17.83
N GLN A 173 18.10 -9.80 17.15
CA GLN A 173 17.89 -9.96 15.71
C GLN A 173 16.85 -11.06 15.47
N TYR A 174 15.59 -10.68 15.46
CA TYR A 174 14.49 -11.60 15.24
C TYR A 174 14.03 -11.62 13.78
N TYR A 175 13.29 -12.66 13.44
CA TYR A 175 12.48 -12.76 12.23
C TYR A 175 11.11 -13.28 12.66
N PRO A 176 10.21 -12.40 13.15
CA PRO A 176 9.07 -12.79 13.97
C PRO A 176 7.89 -13.33 13.16
N LEU A 177 8.11 -14.44 12.47
CA LEU A 177 7.11 -15.20 11.74
C LEU A 177 6.23 -16.02 12.70
N LEU A 178 4.95 -16.20 12.34
CA LEU A 178 4.07 -17.13 13.04
C LEU A 178 4.34 -18.59 12.68
N GLN A 179 4.73 -18.83 11.43
CA GLN A 179 4.95 -20.14 10.83
C GLN A 179 6.10 -20.06 9.82
N THR A 180 6.64 -21.20 9.42
CA THR A 180 7.68 -21.28 8.40
C THR A 180 7.20 -20.72 7.06
N GLY A 181 8.08 -19.96 6.41
CA GLY A 181 7.92 -19.46 5.06
C GLY A 181 7.70 -17.96 4.98
N GLU A 182 8.43 -17.34 4.07
CA GLU A 182 8.31 -15.93 3.72
C GLU A 182 8.22 -15.77 2.20
N ARG A 183 7.43 -14.78 1.77
CA ARG A 183 7.28 -14.44 0.35
C ARG A 183 7.98 -13.14 -0.01
N PHE A 184 7.88 -12.16 0.88
CA PHE A 184 8.41 -10.82 0.70
C PHE A 184 8.92 -10.33 2.06
N PRO A 185 10.06 -9.61 2.15
CA PRO A 185 10.96 -9.18 1.08
C PRO A 185 11.94 -10.26 0.57
N MET A 186 11.86 -11.45 1.16
CA MET A 186 12.67 -12.62 0.82
C MET A 186 11.75 -13.75 0.38
N ALA A 187 11.95 -14.24 -0.83
CA ALA A 187 11.23 -15.41 -1.34
C ALA A 187 11.91 -16.67 -0.82
N ASP A 188 11.56 -17.09 0.39
CA ASP A 188 12.07 -18.29 1.03
C ASP A 188 10.93 -19.06 1.71
N PRO A 189 10.36 -20.09 1.05
CA PRO A 189 9.28 -20.88 1.63
C PRO A 189 9.70 -21.68 2.86
N ASN A 190 11.00 -21.81 3.14
CA ASN A 190 11.55 -22.53 4.29
C ASN A 190 12.05 -21.60 5.39
N LYS A 191 11.82 -20.28 5.27
CA LYS A 191 12.26 -19.29 6.25
C LYS A 191 11.72 -19.61 7.63
N GLN A 192 12.61 -19.90 8.58
CA GLN A 192 12.20 -20.23 9.94
C GLN A 192 11.89 -18.96 10.76
N PRO A 193 10.89 -19.00 11.65
CA PRO A 193 10.75 -17.99 12.70
C PRO A 193 12.00 -17.92 13.57
N VAL A 194 12.44 -16.70 13.89
CA VAL A 194 13.54 -16.46 14.84
C VAL A 194 13.03 -15.54 15.93
N LEU A 195 12.97 -16.04 17.16
CA LEU A 195 12.44 -15.33 18.34
C LEU A 195 13.36 -15.47 19.57
N GLU A 196 14.52 -16.10 19.38
CA GLU A 196 15.54 -16.35 20.41
C GLU A 196 16.75 -15.43 20.19
N PRO A 197 17.49 -15.03 21.24
CA PRO A 197 17.24 -15.36 22.65
C PRO A 197 16.05 -14.58 23.21
N VAL A 198 15.28 -15.16 24.12
CA VAL A 198 14.31 -14.40 24.93
C VAL A 198 15.06 -13.67 26.06
N PRO A 199 15.02 -12.32 26.13
CA PRO A 199 15.71 -11.56 27.16
C PRO A 199 14.98 -11.62 28.51
N ASP A 200 15.63 -11.15 29.57
CA ASP A 200 15.08 -11.18 30.93
C ASP A 200 13.85 -10.28 31.10
N THR A 201 13.76 -9.18 30.33
CA THR A 201 12.64 -8.24 30.43
C THR A 201 11.72 -8.28 29.20
N ARG A 202 10.41 -8.18 29.45
CA ARG A 202 9.39 -8.06 28.39
C ARG A 202 9.58 -6.80 27.54
N GLN A 203 10.13 -5.74 28.14
CA GLN A 203 10.42 -4.49 27.43
C GLN A 203 11.52 -4.70 26.37
N GLU A 204 12.64 -5.33 26.73
CA GLU A 204 13.71 -5.65 25.78
C GLU A 204 13.20 -6.59 24.68
N TYR A 205 12.36 -7.56 25.05
CA TYR A 205 11.80 -8.49 24.07
C TYR A 205 10.91 -7.74 23.06
N LEU A 206 10.03 -6.86 23.56
CA LEU A 206 9.21 -6.01 22.71
C LEU A 206 10.07 -5.10 21.83
N HIS A 207 11.12 -4.48 22.37
CA HIS A 207 12.02 -3.63 21.60
C HIS A 207 12.66 -4.41 20.44
N GLY A 208 13.19 -5.61 20.70
CA GLY A 208 13.73 -6.50 19.67
C GLY A 208 12.71 -6.87 18.58
N LEU A 209 11.45 -7.14 18.97
CA LEU A 209 10.38 -7.46 18.03
C LEU A 209 10.00 -6.27 17.15
N LEU A 210 9.81 -5.09 17.74
CA LEU A 210 9.47 -3.86 17.00
C LEU A 210 10.60 -3.50 16.02
N GLU A 211 11.86 -3.54 16.48
CA GLU A 211 13.05 -3.29 15.65
C GLU A 211 13.15 -4.28 14.49
N SER A 212 12.88 -5.57 14.75
CA SER A 212 12.95 -6.61 13.72
C SER A 212 11.84 -6.50 12.68
N ILE A 213 10.62 -6.15 13.08
CA ILE A 213 9.52 -5.89 12.12
C ILE A 213 9.84 -4.62 11.30
N THR A 214 10.38 -3.57 11.93
CA THR A 214 10.87 -2.37 11.22
C THR A 214 11.94 -2.73 10.20
N LYS A 215 12.87 -3.62 10.55
CA LYS A 215 13.87 -4.11 9.60
C LYS A 215 13.22 -4.81 8.40
N VAL A 216 12.17 -5.61 8.60
CA VAL A 216 11.45 -6.28 7.50
C VAL A 216 10.77 -5.27 6.57
N GLU A 217 10.16 -4.22 7.13
CA GLU A 217 9.60 -3.12 6.33
C GLU A 217 10.68 -2.44 5.47
N ILE A 218 11.83 -2.13 6.07
CA ILE A 218 12.97 -1.51 5.38
C ILE A 218 13.54 -2.42 4.29
N ASP A 219 13.70 -3.72 4.58
CA ASP A 219 14.12 -4.71 3.60
C ASP A 219 13.09 -4.83 2.46
N GLY A 220 11.81 -4.57 2.75
CA GLY A 220 10.73 -4.39 1.78
C GLY A 220 10.96 -3.23 0.82
N TYR A 221 11.16 -2.02 1.35
CA TYR A 221 11.47 -0.86 0.50
C TYR A 221 12.79 -1.04 -0.26
N ALA A 222 13.81 -1.64 0.35
CA ALA A 222 15.06 -1.97 -0.32
C ALA A 222 14.85 -2.95 -1.49
N ARG A 223 13.96 -3.93 -1.32
CA ARG A 223 13.59 -4.88 -2.39
C ARG A 223 12.93 -4.17 -3.57
N LEU A 224 12.00 -3.23 -3.30
CA LEU A 224 11.38 -2.43 -4.35
C LEU A 224 12.42 -1.53 -5.05
N ALA A 225 13.32 -0.92 -4.27
CA ALA A 225 14.37 -0.07 -4.80
C ALA A 225 15.36 -0.83 -5.70
N ALA A 226 15.71 -2.06 -5.32
CA ALA A 226 16.53 -2.94 -6.15
C ALA A 226 15.87 -3.32 -7.49
N MET A 227 14.55 -3.16 -7.62
CA MET A 227 13.79 -3.35 -8.87
C MET A 227 13.61 -2.04 -9.67
N GLY A 228 14.12 -0.92 -9.17
CA GLY A 228 14.07 0.39 -9.83
C GLY A 228 13.03 1.38 -9.27
N ALA A 229 12.25 1.00 -8.26
CA ALA A 229 11.39 1.96 -7.56
C ALA A 229 12.23 2.95 -6.71
N PRO A 230 11.72 4.13 -6.36
CA PRO A 230 12.42 5.04 -5.45
C PRO A 230 12.38 4.53 -4.00
N TRP A 231 13.19 5.11 -3.13
CA TRP A 231 12.94 5.03 -1.69
C TRP A 231 11.76 5.93 -1.30
N PRO A 232 10.97 5.57 -0.27
CA PRO A 232 9.89 6.43 0.20
C PRO A 232 10.42 7.74 0.78
N LEU A 233 9.71 8.84 0.48
CA LEU A 233 9.92 10.17 1.07
C LEU A 233 8.95 10.41 2.25
N GLN A 234 7.77 9.82 2.18
CA GLN A 234 6.76 9.88 3.22
C GLN A 234 6.13 8.50 3.36
N VAL A 235 5.98 8.04 4.60
CA VAL A 235 5.32 6.77 4.93
C VAL A 235 4.14 7.03 5.85
N TRP A 236 2.94 6.88 5.32
CA TRP A 236 1.73 6.80 6.12
C TRP A 236 1.59 5.41 6.72
N THR A 237 1.15 5.35 7.97
CA THR A 237 1.06 4.10 8.72
C THR A 237 -0.38 3.80 9.07
N CYS A 238 -0.86 2.62 8.70
CA CYS A 238 -2.17 2.11 9.07
C CYS A 238 -2.06 0.73 9.75
N GLY A 239 -3.20 0.16 10.14
CA GLY A 239 -3.24 -1.08 10.92
C GLY A 239 -3.03 -0.88 12.42
N GLY A 240 -3.08 -1.97 13.19
CA GLY A 240 -3.00 -1.94 14.66
C GLY A 240 -1.69 -1.34 15.18
N GLY A 241 -0.58 -1.59 14.48
CA GLY A 241 0.74 -1.06 14.84
C GLY A 241 0.87 0.46 14.74
N ALA A 242 0.03 1.12 13.94
CA ALA A 242 0.04 2.57 13.77
C ALA A 242 -0.25 3.35 15.07
N ARG A 243 -0.89 2.70 16.06
CA ARG A 243 -1.24 3.32 17.35
C ARG A 243 -0.05 3.47 18.30
N ASN A 244 1.14 3.01 17.91
CA ASN A 244 2.34 3.05 18.75
C ASN A 244 3.28 4.20 18.33
N PRO A 245 3.24 5.36 19.02
CA PRO A 245 4.04 6.53 18.64
C PRO A 245 5.55 6.30 18.81
N THR A 246 5.98 5.45 19.75
CA THR A 246 7.40 5.07 19.87
C THR A 246 7.83 4.32 18.63
N TRP A 247 7.02 3.37 18.16
CA TRP A 247 7.34 2.58 16.98
C TRP A 247 7.33 3.40 15.68
N ILE A 248 6.44 4.40 15.57
CA ILE A 248 6.49 5.38 14.47
C ILE A 248 7.87 6.08 14.43
N ARG A 249 8.35 6.56 15.59
CA ARG A 249 9.66 7.24 15.68
C ARG A 249 10.84 6.31 15.38
N MET A 250 10.80 5.07 15.87
CA MET A 250 11.80 4.05 15.54
C MET A 250 11.86 3.83 14.03
N ARG A 251 10.72 3.59 13.40
CA ARG A 251 10.61 3.37 11.94
C ARG A 251 11.17 4.54 11.15
N GLN A 252 10.84 5.77 11.54
CA GLN A 252 11.38 6.96 10.90
C GLN A 252 12.91 7.01 10.99
N ALA A 253 13.48 6.88 12.20
CA ALA A 253 14.92 6.92 12.39
C ALA A 253 15.65 5.85 11.56
N ARG A 254 15.11 4.62 11.51
CA ARG A 254 15.72 3.51 10.75
C ARG A 254 15.59 3.69 9.24
N LEU A 255 14.49 4.27 8.75
CA LEU A 255 14.31 4.59 7.34
C LEU A 255 15.26 5.71 6.91
N GLN A 256 15.30 6.82 7.65
CA GLN A 256 16.19 7.96 7.39
C GLN A 256 17.65 7.51 7.29
N GLU A 257 18.10 6.70 8.26
CA GLU A 257 19.45 6.13 8.24
C GLU A 257 19.68 5.25 7.01
N LYS A 258 18.75 4.33 6.71
CA LYS A 258 18.92 3.36 5.62
C LYS A 258 19.01 4.02 4.25
N CYS A 259 18.17 5.02 3.99
CA CYS A 259 18.15 5.73 2.70
C CYS A 259 19.06 6.96 2.68
N SER A 260 19.74 7.27 3.80
CA SER A 260 20.60 8.45 3.95
C SER A 260 19.86 9.75 3.58
N ASN A 261 18.62 9.87 4.04
CA ASN A 261 17.75 11.02 3.80
C ASN A 261 16.98 11.37 5.07
N ASP A 262 17.36 12.48 5.71
CA ASP A 262 16.75 12.97 6.95
C ASP A 262 15.35 13.56 6.74
N ASP A 263 14.95 13.83 5.50
CA ASP A 263 13.61 14.37 5.18
C ASP A 263 12.53 13.28 5.11
N VAL A 264 12.91 12.00 5.19
CA VAL A 264 11.92 10.92 5.22
C VAL A 264 11.04 11.03 6.46
N SER A 265 9.73 11.12 6.25
CA SER A 265 8.75 11.24 7.33
C SER A 265 7.94 9.95 7.49
N VAL A 266 7.63 9.58 8.73
CA VAL A 266 6.72 8.48 9.04
C VAL A 266 5.63 8.97 9.98
N ALA A 267 4.38 8.81 9.58
CA ALA A 267 3.23 9.33 10.33
C ALA A 267 2.07 8.33 10.35
N VAL A 268 1.11 8.56 11.25
CA VAL A 268 -0.15 7.80 11.27
C VAL A 268 -1.04 8.34 10.16
N ALA A 269 -1.63 7.44 9.37
CA ALA A 269 -2.57 7.80 8.31
C ALA A 269 -3.80 8.53 8.91
N PRO A 270 -4.22 9.68 8.36
CA PRO A 270 -5.37 10.43 8.87
C PRO A 270 -6.70 9.70 8.62
N ASN A 271 -6.79 8.95 7.52
CA ASN A 271 -7.93 8.09 7.18
C ASN A 271 -7.41 6.73 6.70
N VAL A 272 -8.15 5.67 6.96
CA VAL A 272 -7.75 4.30 6.57
C VAL A 272 -8.87 3.51 5.91
N GLU A 273 -10.09 4.03 5.94
CA GLU A 273 -11.27 3.35 5.41
C GLU A 273 -11.28 3.41 3.88
N ALA A 274 -11.40 2.24 3.25
CA ALA A 274 -11.46 2.14 1.79
C ALA A 274 -12.63 2.96 1.20
N SER A 275 -13.75 3.08 1.92
CA SER A 275 -14.88 3.93 1.50
C SER A 275 -14.51 5.40 1.41
N TYR A 276 -13.62 5.90 2.29
CA TYR A 276 -13.12 7.27 2.21
C TYR A 276 -12.27 7.47 0.95
N GLY A 277 -11.37 6.52 0.64
CA GLY A 277 -10.58 6.56 -0.60
C GLY A 277 -11.43 6.47 -1.87
N ALA A 278 -12.50 5.67 -1.85
CA ALA A 278 -13.47 5.63 -2.94
C ALA A 278 -14.21 6.97 -3.09
N ALA A 279 -14.54 7.64 -1.98
CA ALA A 279 -15.12 8.97 -2.01
C ALA A 279 -14.13 10.02 -2.57
N LEU A 280 -12.83 9.91 -2.28
CA LEU A 280 -11.80 10.77 -2.90
C LEU A 280 -11.77 10.61 -4.43
N LEU A 281 -11.84 9.37 -4.94
CA LEU A 281 -11.91 9.13 -6.39
C LEU A 281 -13.13 9.79 -7.04
N ALA A 282 -14.30 9.70 -6.37
CA ALA A 282 -15.51 10.35 -6.85
C ALA A 282 -15.41 11.88 -6.79
N ALA A 283 -14.76 12.42 -5.76
CA ALA A 283 -14.61 13.85 -5.54
C ALA A 283 -13.57 14.50 -6.48
N ALA A 284 -12.56 13.75 -6.92
CA ALA A 284 -11.47 14.26 -7.77
C ALA A 284 -11.97 14.98 -9.04
N LEU A 285 -13.09 14.52 -9.61
CA LEU A 285 -13.75 15.16 -10.75
C LEU A 285 -14.16 16.62 -10.53
N PHE A 286 -14.35 17.03 -9.28
CA PHE A 286 -14.82 18.36 -8.93
C PHE A 286 -13.70 19.29 -8.46
N VAL A 287 -12.49 18.75 -8.24
CA VAL A 287 -11.32 19.54 -7.83
C VAL A 287 -10.76 20.32 -9.03
N ASP A 288 -10.70 19.71 -10.22
CA ASP A 288 -10.28 20.37 -11.47
C ASP A 288 -11.26 21.46 -11.95
N ALA A 289 -12.55 21.31 -11.66
CA ALA A 289 -13.56 22.28 -12.07
C ALA A 289 -13.43 23.65 -11.36
N SER A 290 -12.69 23.72 -10.25
CA SER A 290 -12.45 24.97 -9.51
C SER A 290 -11.29 25.80 -10.06
N LYS A 291 -10.46 25.22 -10.95
CA LYS A 291 -9.36 25.92 -11.62
C LYS A 291 -9.76 26.54 -12.97
N THR A 292 -10.99 26.29 -13.42
CA THR A 292 -11.51 26.74 -14.73
C THR A 292 -12.64 27.78 -14.64
N SER A 293 -12.87 28.39 -13.47
CA SER A 293 -13.83 29.50 -13.27
C SER A 293 -13.16 30.83 -12.97
#